data_AF-A0A9W4RD98-F1
#
_entry.id   AF-A0A9W4RD98-F1
#
_cell.length_a   1.000
_cell.length_b   1.000
_cell.length_c   1.000
_cell.angle_alpha   90.00
_cell.angle_beta   90.00
_cell.angle_gamma   90.00
#
_symmetry.space_group_name_H-M   'P 1'
#
loop_
_entity.id
_entity.type
_entity.pdbx_description
1 polymer ?
#
loop_
_entity_poly.entity_id
_entity_poly.type
_entity_poly.pdbx_seq_one_letter_code
_entity_poly.pdbx_strand_id
1 'polypeptide(L)' 'MERMENEGIVGPANHAGKREILADGPRQRDDED' A
#
# COMPACT_ATOMS: atom_id res chain seq x y z
N MET A 1 3.70 -7.32 -5.75
CA MET A 1 2.80 -7.34 -4.58
C MET A 1 3.57 -7.50 -3.28
N GLU A 2 4.44 -8.50 -3.16
CA GLU A 2 5.32 -8.71 -1.99
C GLU A 2 6.07 -7.46 -1.51
N ARG A 3 6.63 -6.63 -2.41
CA ARG A 3 7.24 -5.34 -2.02
C ARG A 3 6.25 -4.35 -1.39
N MET A 4 5.04 -4.26 -1.93
CA MET A 4 4.00 -3.36 -1.41
C MET A 4 3.49 -3.82 -0.04
N GLU A 5 3.50 -5.11 0.24
CA GLU A 5 3.21 -5.66 1.57
C GLU A 5 4.36 -5.37 2.54
N ASN A 6 5.61 -5.58 2.13
CA ASN A 6 6.80 -5.29 2.94
C ASN A 6 6.94 -3.79 3.26
N GLU A 7 6.52 -2.93 2.32
CA GLU A 7 6.48 -1.47 2.50
C GLU A 7 5.22 -1.00 3.26
N GLY A 8 4.32 -1.92 3.66
CA GLY A 8 3.10 -1.59 4.41
C GLY A 8 2.02 -0.85 3.60
N ILE A 9 2.19 -0.73 2.29
CA ILE A 9 1.26 -0.05 1.38
C ILE A 9 -0.02 -0.89 1.20
N VAL A 10 0.11 -2.21 1.27
CA VAL A 10 -1.01 -3.14 1.07
C VAL A 10 -1.07 -4.14 2.21
N GLY A 11 -2.28 -4.31 2.76
CA GLY A 11 -2.57 -5.26 3.82
C GLY A 11 -2.66 -6.71 3.34
N PRO A 12 -2.71 -7.66 4.28
CA PRO A 12 -2.84 -9.07 3.98
C PRO A 12 -4.14 -9.37 3.21
N ALA A 13 -4.13 -10.44 2.42
CA ALA A 13 -5.33 -10.88 1.72
C ALA A 13 -6.32 -11.53 2.70
N ASN A 14 -7.61 -11.26 2.52
CA ASN A 14 -8.67 -11.97 3.24
C ASN A 14 -8.95 -13.36 2.63
N HIS A 15 -9.90 -14.10 3.21
CA HIS A 15 -10.29 -15.44 2.76
C HIS A 15 -10.75 -15.50 1.28
N ALA A 16 -11.14 -14.36 0.69
CA ALA A 16 -11.53 -14.23 -0.70
C ALA A 16 -10.39 -13.71 -1.63
N GLY A 17 -9.19 -13.51 -1.09
CA GLY A 17 -8.04 -12.99 -1.84
C GLY A 17 -8.03 -11.48 -2.05
N LYS A 18 -8.96 -10.73 -1.43
CA LYS A 18 -8.98 -9.26 -1.51
C LYS A 18 -8.00 -8.66 -0.50
N ARG A 19 -7.35 -7.57 -0.89
CA ARG A 19 -6.35 -6.86 -0.08
C ARG A 19 -6.77 -5.40 0.11
N GLU A 20 -6.57 -4.87 1.30
CA GLU A 20 -6.84 -3.47 1.61
C GLU A 20 -5.62 -2.61 1.31
N ILE A 21 -5.82 -1.43 0.73
CA ILE A 21 -4.73 -0.46 0.53
C ILE A 21 -4.61 0.34 1.82
N LEU A 22 -3.48 0.22 2.51
CA LEU A 22 -3.21 0.82 3.83
C LEU A 22 -2.48 2.17 3.72
N ALA A 23 -2.48 2.77 2.54
CA ALA A 23 -1.58 3.86 2.13
C ALA A 23 -1.31 4.91 3.23
N ASP A 24 -0.07 4.86 3.73
CA ASP A 24 0.79 5.98 4.15
C ASP A 24 2.21 5.75 3.58
N GLY A 25 2.29 5.18 2.37
CA GLY A 25 3.53 5.10 1.58
C GLY A 25 3.92 6.49 1.07
N PRO A 26 5.21 6.75 0.77
CA PRO A 26 5.72 8.10 0.55
C PRO A 26 4.82 8.80 -0.44
N ARG A 27 4.13 9.84 0.05
CA ARG A 27 3.41 10.80 -0.78
C ARG A 27 4.31 11.03 -1.98
N GLN A 28 3.90 10.50 -3.15
CA GLN A 28 4.38 11.08 -4.39
C GLN A 28 4.14 12.56 -4.19
N ARG A 29 5.21 13.34 -4.35
CA ARG A 29 5.27 14.76 -4.08
C ARG A 29 4.21 15.48 -4.93
N ASP A 30 2.97 15.46 -4.46
CA ASP A 30 2.03 16.56 -4.55
C ASP A 30 2.54 17.48 -3.41
N ASP A 31 3.34 18.51 -3.60
CA ASP A 31 3.51 19.42 -4.71
C ASP A 31 4.99 19.86 -4.77
N GLU A 32 5.50 20.07 -5.98
CA GLU A 32 6.69 20.87 -6.22
C GLU A 32 6.26 22.35 -6.20
N ASP A 33 6.47 23.03 -5.07
CA ASP A 33 6.43 24.51 -4.92
C ASP A 33 7.48 24.97 -3.88
#